data_AF-A0A2N5A613-F1
#
_entry.id   AF-A0A2N5A613-F1
#
_cell.length_a   1.000
_cell.length_b   1.000
_cell.length_c   1.000
_cell.angle_alpha   90.00
_cell.angle_beta   90.00
_cell.angle_gamma   90.00
#
_symmetry.space_group_name_H-M   'P 1'
#
loop_
_entity.id
_entity.type
_entity.pdbx_description
1 polymer ?
#
loop_
_entity_poly.entity_id
_entity_poly.type
_entity_poly.pdbx_seq_one_letter_code
_entity_poly.pdbx_strand_id
1 'polypeptide(L)' 'MAFLMQLQDVEAAGRLAPFSAAFRAGEIVHLVGPNGAGKSTLLTR' A
#
# COMPACT_ATOMS: atom_id res chain seq x y z
N MET A 1 -0.41 -6.78 20.42
CA MET A 1 -0.85 -5.56 19.72
C MET A 1 -1.30 -5.96 18.32
N ALA A 2 -2.56 -5.68 17.96
CA ALA A 2 -3.13 -6.05 16.67
C ALA A 2 -2.72 -5.07 15.57
N PHE A 3 -2.55 -5.56 14.35
CA PHE A 3 -2.47 -4.69 13.17
C PHE A 3 -3.83 -4.04 12.93
N LEU A 4 -3.83 -2.77 12.54
CA LEU A 4 -5.05 -2.06 12.14
C LEU A 4 -5.44 -2.41 10.70
N MET A 5 -4.44 -2.59 9.83
CA MET A 5 -4.62 -2.90 8.42
C MET A 5 -3.52 -3.84 7.96
N GLN A 6 -3.88 -4.80 7.11
CA GLN A 6 -2.94 -5.69 6.42
C GLN A 6 -3.32 -5.77 4.95
N LEU A 7 -2.30 -5.71 4.09
CA LEU A 7 -2.39 -5.90 2.65
C LEU A 7 -1.62 -7.17 2.30
N GLN A 8 -2.23 -8.03 1.52
CA GLN A 8 -1.64 -9.29 1.05
C GLN A 8 -1.78 -9.34 -0.46
N ASP A 9 -0.63 -9.28 -1.14
CA ASP A 9 -0.47 -9.40 -2.59
C ASP A 9 -1.42 -8.52 -3.39
N VAL A 10 -1.64 -7.29 -2.93
CA VAL A 10 -2.50 -6.31 -3.62
C VAL A 10 -1.83 -5.91 -4.92
N GLU A 11 -2.55 -6.06 -6.03
CA GLU A 11 -2.04 -5.80 -7.37
C GLU A 11 -3.07 -5.08 -8.26
N ALA A 12 -2.57 -4.43 -9.31
CA ALA A 12 -3.39 -3.88 -10.37
C ALA A 12 -2.61 -3.91 -11.69
N ALA A 13 -3.12 -4.64 -12.68
CA ALA A 13 -2.45 -4.84 -13.96
C ALA A 13 -1.94 -3.52 -14.58
N GLY A 14 -0.63 -3.47 -14.86
CA GLY A 14 0.05 -2.31 -15.46
C GLY A 14 0.11 -1.05 -14.57
N ARG A 15 -0.30 -1.12 -13.30
CA ARG A 15 -0.37 0.05 -12.40
C ARG A 15 0.27 -0.20 -11.03
N LEU A 16 0.19 -1.41 -10.50
CA LEU A 16 0.73 -1.81 -9.21
C LEU A 16 1.18 -3.28 -9.27
N ALA A 17 2.47 -3.53 -9.07
CA ALA A 17 2.99 -4.88 -8.85
C ALA A 17 2.54 -5.41 -7.47
N PRO A 18 2.54 -6.74 -7.23
CA PRO A 18 2.13 -7.31 -5.95
C PRO A 18 2.78 -6.61 -4.75
N PHE A 19 1.95 -6.11 -3.85
CA PHE A 19 2.37 -5.33 -2.70
C PHE A 19 1.72 -5.87 -1.42
N SER A 20 2.58 -6.15 -0.43
CA SER A 20 2.20 -6.66 0.88
C SER A 20 2.75 -5.74 1.97
N ALA A 21 1.91 -5.39 2.95
CA ALA A 21 2.27 -4.51 4.05
C ALA A 21 1.35 -4.71 5.25
N ALA A 22 1.78 -4.30 6.44
CA ALA A 22 0.96 -4.30 7.65
C ALA A 22 1.21 -3.01 8.43
N PHE A 23 0.13 -2.43 8.96
CA PHE A 23 0.15 -1.14 9.63
C PHE A 23 -0.47 -1.26 11.02
N ARG A 24 0.14 -0.62 12.02
CA ARG A 24 -0.41 -0.55 13.39
C ARG A 24 -1.22 0.72 13.59
N ALA A 25 -2.14 0.67 14.55
CA ALA A 25 -2.87 1.86 14.96
C ALA A 25 -1.91 2.92 15.53
N GLY A 26 -2.07 4.17 15.07
CA GLY A 26 -1.27 5.30 15.52
C GLY A 26 0.05 5.53 14.77
N GLU A 27 0.43 4.66 13.82
CA GLU A 27 1.60 4.90 12.95
C GLU A 27 1.26 5.94 11.87
N ILE A 28 2.18 6.89 11.63
CA ILE A 28 2.13 7.79 10.47
C ILE A 28 3.02 7.19 9.38
N VAL A 29 2.45 6.92 8.22
CA VAL A 29 3.13 6.25 7.10
C VAL A 29 3.21 7.17 5.90
N HIS A 30 4.39 7.24 5.29
CA HIS A 30 4.59 7.92 4.01
C HIS A 30 4.69 6.92 2.86
N LEU A 31 3.92 7.15 1.80
CA LEU A 31 4.02 6.42 0.55
C LEU A 31 4.74 7.28 -0.48
N VAL A 32 6.00 6.95 -0.77
CA VAL A 32 6.91 7.78 -1.60
C VAL A 32 7.35 7.02 -2.84
N GLY A 33 7.54 7.73 -3.95
CA GLY A 33 8.02 7.18 -5.22
C GLY A 33 7.73 8.13 -6.39
N PRO A 34 8.34 7.92 -7.56
CA PRO A 34 8.14 8.78 -8.73
C PRO A 34 6.70 8.74 -9.26
N ASN A 35 6.36 9.65 -10.18
CA ASN A 35 5.09 9.61 -10.90
C ASN A 35 4.97 8.28 -11.67
N GLY A 36 3.78 7.68 -11.65
CA GLY A 36 3.54 6.37 -12.25
C GLY A 36 3.89 5.16 -11.38
N ALA A 37 4.51 5.33 -10.20
CA ALA A 37 4.88 4.21 -9.32
C ALA A 37 3.71 3.48 -8.61
N GLY A 38 2.46 3.74 -9.00
CA GLY A 38 1.29 3.05 -8.43
C GLY A 38 0.74 3.59 -7.10
N LYS A 39 1.29 4.69 -6.57
CA LYS A 39 0.89 5.24 -5.25
C LYS A 39 -0.61 5.51 -5.10
N SER A 40 -1.19 6.28 -6.04
CA SER A 40 -2.63 6.56 -6.02
C SER A 40 -3.46 5.30 -6.23
N THR A 41 -2.97 4.37 -7.05
CA THR A 41 -3.63 3.07 -7.26
C THR A 41 -3.68 2.26 -5.96
N LEU A 42 -2.59 2.23 -5.19
CA LEU A 42 -2.52 1.55 -3.89
C LEU A 42 -3.49 2.17 -2.86
N LEU A 43 -3.74 3.48 -2.90
CA LEU A 43 -4.65 4.15 -1.95
C LEU A 43 -6.15 3.98 -2.27
N THR A 44 -6.50 3.57 -3.50
CA THR A 44 -7.91 3.49 -3.96
C THR A 44 -8.40 2.07 -4.20
N ARG A 45 -7.54 1.07 -4.04
CA ARG A 45 -7.89 -0.35 -4.15
C ARG A 45 -8.21 -0.90 -2.77
#